data_AF-A0A0A6PFB1-F1
#
_entry.id   AF-A0A0A6PFB1-F1
#
_cell.length_a   1.000
_cell.length_b   1.000
_cell.length_c   1.000
_cell.angle_alpha   90.00
_cell.angle_beta   90.00
_cell.angle_gamma   90.00
#
_symmetry.space_group_name_H-M   'P 1'
#
loop_
_entity.id
_entity.type
_entity.pdbx_description
1 polymer ?
#
loop_
_entity_poly.entity_id
_entity_poly.type
_entity_poly.pdbx_seq_one_letter_code
_entity_poly.pdbx_strand_id
1 'polypeptide(L)'
;MSKNKMKWPSFKEVHAYRRTVYNTIKQIIETHSAFESANLPITQQSPAWAVFMGFEHERIHLETSSVLFRELPAYLLRRPEQWPPYHPSADQSSTHPPQQGVDYPQNQMIAMPAGDLTLGKPQDWPSFGWDNEYGQRSLRVRPFRASQYLVSNGELNCELALKSLTCLGRGLPMAITMKPKPIVHGVPSKKGPHCHTALSLRPNITECAINLALTKQPV
;
A
#
# COMPACT_ATOMS: atom_id res chain seq x y z
N MET A 1 -6.57 3.98 19.63
CA MET A 1 -7.51 4.09 20.76
C MET A 1 -8.88 4.10 20.13
N SER A 2 -9.51 2.93 19.94
CA SER A 2 -10.82 2.87 19.27
C SER A 2 -11.86 3.55 20.17
N LYS A 3 -12.28 4.76 19.79
CA LYS A 3 -13.30 5.56 20.47
C LYS A 3 -14.73 5.12 20.18
N ASN A 4 -14.98 3.87 19.80
CA ASN A 4 -16.32 3.40 19.49
C ASN A 4 -16.76 2.31 20.47
N LYS A 5 -17.71 2.66 21.36
CA LYS A 5 -18.52 1.71 22.15
C LYS A 5 -19.51 0.92 21.27
N MET A 6 -19.19 0.72 19.98
CA MET A 6 -20.03 -0.03 19.07
C MET A 6 -19.75 -1.52 19.21
N LYS A 7 -20.81 -2.28 19.43
CA LYS A 7 -20.78 -3.72 19.28
C LYS A 7 -20.79 -4.03 17.79
N TRP A 8 -19.64 -4.39 17.23
CA TRP A 8 -19.55 -4.83 15.85
C TRP A 8 -20.36 -6.13 15.65
N PRO A 9 -21.02 -6.30 14.49
CA PRO A 9 -21.67 -7.55 14.13
C PRO A 9 -20.66 -8.70 14.11
N SER A 10 -21.16 -9.91 14.34
CA SER A 10 -20.37 -11.13 14.21
C SER A 10 -19.92 -11.34 12.76
N PHE A 11 -18.84 -12.10 12.58
CA PHE A 11 -18.37 -12.51 11.27
C PHE A 11 -19.49 -13.16 10.41
N LYS A 12 -20.31 -14.02 11.02
CA LYS A 12 -21.43 -14.68 10.35
C LYS A 12 -22.47 -13.68 9.84
N GLU A 13 -22.81 -12.67 10.64
CA GLU A 13 -23.75 -11.62 10.25
C GLU A 13 -23.21 -10.76 9.11
N VAL A 14 -21.92 -10.37 9.16
CA VAL A 14 -21.28 -9.60 8.08
C VAL A 14 -21.23 -10.41 6.78
N HIS A 15 -20.89 -11.69 6.84
CA HIS A 15 -20.88 -12.56 5.65
C HIS A 15 -22.28 -12.78 5.06
N ALA A 16 -23.30 -12.96 5.91
CA ALA A 16 -24.69 -13.06 5.45
C ALA A 16 -25.14 -11.76 4.77
N TYR A 17 -24.81 -10.61 5.36
CA TYR A 17 -25.09 -9.31 4.78
C TYR A 17 -24.41 -9.11 3.41
N ARG A 18 -23.11 -9.44 3.29
CA ARG A 18 -22.38 -9.37 2.01
C ARG A 18 -23.04 -10.22 0.92
N ARG A 19 -23.53 -11.42 1.26
CA ARG A 19 -24.24 -12.28 0.32
C ARG A 19 -25.55 -11.66 -0.16
N THR A 20 -26.33 -11.07 0.75
CA THR A 20 -27.57 -10.36 0.40
C THR A 20 -27.27 -9.20 -0.54
N VAL A 21 -26.31 -8.33 -0.21
CA VAL A 21 -25.92 -7.19 -1.05
C VAL A 21 -25.44 -7.66 -2.42
N TYR A 22 -24.58 -8.69 -2.47
CA TYR A 22 -24.10 -9.25 -3.74
C TYR A 22 -25.26 -9.72 -4.64
N ASN A 23 -26.22 -10.47 -4.10
CA ASN A 23 -27.37 -10.95 -4.88
C ASN A 23 -28.25 -9.78 -5.36
N THR A 24 -28.47 -8.76 -4.53
CA THR A 24 -29.23 -7.57 -4.91
C THR A 24 -28.54 -6.82 -6.05
N ILE A 25 -27.24 -6.53 -5.93
CA ILE A 25 -26.49 -5.81 -6.97
C ILE A 25 -26.39 -6.63 -8.25
N LYS A 26 -26.17 -7.95 -8.13
CA LYS A 26 -26.20 -8.87 -9.28
C LYS A 26 -27.54 -8.80 -10.01
N GLN A 27 -28.66 -8.90 -9.29
CA GLN A 27 -29.99 -8.80 -9.89
C GLN A 27 -30.20 -7.45 -10.58
N ILE A 28 -29.76 -6.33 -9.97
CA ILE A 28 -29.83 -5.01 -10.60
C ILE A 28 -29.06 -5.00 -11.92
N ILE A 29 -27.82 -5.50 -11.95
CA ILE A 29 -27.00 -5.55 -13.17
C ILE A 29 -27.65 -6.43 -14.25
N GLU A 30 -28.25 -7.56 -13.87
CA GLU A 30 -28.86 -8.51 -14.80
C GLU A 30 -30.22 -8.05 -15.37
N THR A 31 -30.94 -7.17 -14.67
CA THR A 31 -32.35 -6.87 -14.99
C THR A 31 -32.65 -5.40 -15.26
N HIS A 32 -31.81 -4.47 -14.83
CA HIS A 32 -32.08 -3.05 -14.97
C HIS A 32 -31.65 -2.54 -16.35
N SER A 33 -32.54 -1.81 -17.03
CA SER A 33 -32.35 -1.37 -18.42
C SER A 33 -31.09 -0.53 -18.65
N ALA A 34 -30.63 0.22 -17.64
CA ALA A 34 -29.38 0.98 -17.72
C ALA A 34 -28.14 0.13 -18.09
N PHE A 35 -28.16 -1.19 -17.87
CA PHE A 35 -27.06 -2.11 -18.23
C PHE A 35 -27.28 -2.85 -19.56
N GLU A 36 -28.37 -2.56 -20.28
CA GLU A 36 -28.57 -3.06 -21.63
C GLU A 36 -27.57 -2.42 -22.59
N SER A 37 -27.13 -3.18 -23.61
CA SER A 37 -26.11 -2.72 -24.56
C SER A 37 -26.48 -1.42 -25.28
N ALA A 38 -27.78 -1.18 -25.51
CA ALA A 38 -28.29 0.03 -26.15
C ALA A 38 -28.15 1.30 -25.30
N ASN A 39 -27.99 1.15 -23.98
CA ASN A 39 -27.92 2.26 -23.02
C ASN A 39 -26.49 2.51 -22.50
N LEU A 40 -25.49 1.82 -23.08
CA LEU A 40 -24.08 2.05 -22.80
C LEU A 40 -23.51 3.20 -23.66
N PRO A 41 -22.50 3.95 -23.17
CA PRO A 41 -21.87 3.81 -21.86
C PRO A 41 -22.69 4.44 -20.74
N ILE A 42 -22.57 3.89 -19.53
CA ILE A 42 -23.15 4.49 -18.33
C ILE A 42 -22.30 5.72 -17.95
N THR A 43 -22.92 6.90 -17.90
CA THR A 43 -22.26 8.17 -17.57
C THR A 43 -22.59 8.64 -16.15
N GLN A 44 -21.91 9.68 -15.66
CA GLN A 44 -22.17 10.30 -14.35
C GLN A 44 -23.62 10.80 -14.16
N GLN A 45 -24.34 11.07 -15.24
CA GLN A 45 -25.75 11.50 -15.20
C GLN A 45 -26.70 10.34 -14.91
N SER A 46 -26.25 9.10 -15.08
CA SER A 46 -27.04 7.90 -14.81
C SER A 46 -26.91 7.46 -13.34
N PRO A 47 -28.01 7.13 -12.65
CA PRO A 47 -27.95 6.52 -11.33
C PRO A 47 -27.13 5.22 -11.30
N ALA A 48 -27.04 4.50 -12.42
CA ALA A 48 -26.23 3.29 -12.54
C ALA A 48 -24.72 3.54 -12.38
N TRP A 49 -24.27 4.80 -12.47
CA TRP A 49 -22.89 5.19 -12.15
C TRP A 49 -22.49 4.80 -10.72
N ALA A 50 -23.45 4.78 -9.79
CA ALA A 50 -23.22 4.38 -8.40
C ALA A 50 -22.72 2.93 -8.27
N VAL A 51 -23.07 2.05 -9.22
CA VAL A 51 -22.58 0.66 -9.22
C VAL A 51 -21.08 0.62 -9.50
N PHE A 52 -20.58 1.41 -10.46
CA PHE A 52 -19.15 1.51 -10.74
C PHE A 52 -18.38 2.20 -9.61
N MET A 53 -18.97 3.25 -9.01
CA MET A 53 -18.43 3.86 -7.81
C MET A 53 -18.30 2.83 -6.68
N GLY A 54 -19.28 1.95 -6.51
CA GLY A 54 -19.23 0.83 -5.56
C GLY A 54 -18.09 -0.16 -5.85
N PHE A 55 -17.82 -0.46 -7.12
CA PHE A 55 -16.70 -1.33 -7.51
C PHE A 55 -15.34 -0.70 -7.21
N GLU A 56 -15.13 0.56 -7.59
CA GLU A 56 -13.90 1.28 -7.31
C GLU A 56 -13.71 1.52 -5.80
N HIS A 57 -14.80 1.78 -5.07
CA HIS A 57 -14.78 1.87 -3.61
C HIS A 57 -14.32 0.55 -2.96
N GLU A 58 -14.86 -0.61 -3.37
CA GLU A 58 -14.41 -1.90 -2.83
C GLU A 58 -12.92 -2.14 -3.16
N ARG A 59 -12.42 -1.71 -4.33
CA ARG A 59 -10.99 -1.81 -4.67
C ARG A 59 -10.11 -1.01 -3.70
N ILE A 60 -10.52 0.20 -3.32
CA ILE A 60 -9.83 1.00 -2.29
C ILE A 60 -9.86 0.27 -0.93
N HIS A 61 -10.99 -0.35 -0.56
CA HIS A 61 -11.09 -1.12 0.68
C HIS A 61 -10.23 -2.39 0.66
N LEU A 62 -10.05 -3.04 -0.50
CA LEU A 62 -9.13 -4.16 -0.64
C LEU A 62 -7.67 -3.73 -0.44
N GLU A 63 -7.26 -2.61 -1.04
CA GLU A 63 -5.92 -2.04 -0.83
C GLU A 63 -5.70 -1.66 0.63
N THR A 64 -6.65 -0.94 1.24
CA THR A 64 -6.59 -0.55 2.65
C THR A 64 -6.52 -1.76 3.57
N SER A 65 -7.33 -2.80 3.31
CA SER A 65 -7.29 -4.05 4.06
C SER A 65 -5.93 -4.72 3.95
N SER A 66 -5.27 -4.65 2.79
CA SER A 66 -3.92 -5.20 2.63
C SER A 66 -2.88 -4.53 3.54
N VAL A 67 -3.00 -3.22 3.77
CA VAL A 67 -2.16 -2.49 4.73
C VAL A 67 -2.48 -2.93 6.15
N LEU A 68 -3.75 -3.06 6.50
CA LEU A 68 -4.16 -3.53 7.84
C LEU A 68 -3.69 -4.95 8.13
N PHE A 69 -3.70 -5.85 7.13
CA PHE A 69 -3.14 -7.19 7.30
C PHE A 69 -1.64 -7.17 7.55
N ARG A 70 -0.88 -6.25 6.95
CA ARG A 70 0.57 -6.12 7.19
C ARG A 70 0.90 -5.64 8.60
N GLU A 71 -0.01 -4.92 9.25
CA GLU A 71 0.11 -4.49 10.65
C GLU A 71 -0.20 -5.63 11.66
N LEU A 72 -0.75 -6.76 11.20
CA LEU A 72 -0.98 -7.92 12.07
C LEU A 72 0.33 -8.71 12.30
N PRO A 73 0.50 -9.31 13.50
CA PRO A 73 1.56 -10.27 13.73
C PRO A 73 1.55 -11.39 12.68
N ALA A 74 2.71 -11.68 12.10
CA ALA A 74 2.85 -12.63 10.98
C ALA A 74 2.27 -14.03 11.28
N TYR A 75 2.33 -14.48 12.54
CA TYR A 75 1.79 -15.79 12.94
C TYR A 75 0.24 -15.89 12.86
N LEU A 76 -0.45 -14.76 12.71
CA LEU A 76 -1.90 -14.70 12.47
C LEU A 76 -2.26 -14.75 10.99
N LEU A 77 -1.26 -14.68 10.11
CA LEU A 77 -1.44 -14.64 8.67
C LEU A 77 -1.04 -15.97 8.04
N ARG A 78 -1.68 -16.30 6.92
CA ARG A 78 -1.32 -17.43 6.08
C ARG A 78 -1.23 -16.98 4.65
N ARG A 79 -0.18 -17.40 3.96
CA ARG A 79 -0.07 -17.22 2.50
C ARG A 79 -1.09 -18.12 1.80
N PRO A 80 -1.99 -17.57 0.97
CA PRO A 80 -2.87 -18.37 0.13
C PRO A 80 -2.09 -19.22 -0.88
N GLU A 81 -2.54 -20.45 -1.13
CA GLU A 81 -1.87 -21.40 -2.03
C GLU A 81 -1.82 -20.90 -3.49
N GLN A 82 -2.79 -20.08 -3.88
CA GLN A 82 -2.92 -19.54 -5.24
C GLN A 82 -2.02 -18.32 -5.49
N TRP A 83 -1.28 -17.84 -4.50
CA TRP A 83 -0.39 -16.69 -4.68
C TRP A 83 0.84 -17.05 -5.50
N PRO A 84 1.22 -16.22 -6.49
CA PRO A 84 2.38 -16.49 -7.33
C PRO A 84 3.65 -16.61 -6.47
N PRO A 85 4.63 -17.43 -6.87
CA PRO A 85 5.92 -17.50 -6.19
C PRO A 85 6.53 -16.09 -6.07
N TYR A 86 7.42 -15.90 -5.09
CA TYR A 86 8.17 -14.65 -5.06
C TYR A 86 8.96 -14.48 -6.35
N HIS A 87 9.22 -13.24 -6.72
CA HIS A 87 10.08 -12.96 -7.86
C HIS A 87 11.45 -13.64 -7.63
N PRO A 88 12.10 -14.24 -8.66
CA PRO A 88 13.36 -14.97 -8.49
C PRO A 88 14.49 -14.16 -7.82
N SER A 89 14.42 -12.84 -7.86
CA SER A 89 15.38 -11.96 -7.17
C SER A 89 15.24 -11.95 -5.65
N ALA A 90 14.13 -12.46 -5.08
CA ALA A 90 13.89 -12.45 -3.64
C ALA A 90 14.85 -13.36 -2.86
N ASP A 91 15.37 -14.41 -3.51
CA ASP A 91 16.29 -15.37 -2.91
C ASP A 91 17.77 -15.02 -3.14
N GLN A 92 18.05 -13.90 -3.82
CA GLN A 92 19.42 -13.46 -4.07
C GLN A 92 20.03 -12.86 -2.79
N SER A 93 21.24 -13.30 -2.43
CA SER A 93 21.99 -12.69 -1.34
C SER A 93 22.41 -11.28 -1.71
N SER A 94 22.34 -10.35 -0.76
CA SER A 94 22.83 -8.98 -0.93
C SER A 94 24.01 -8.68 -0.01
N THR A 95 24.88 -7.77 -0.43
CA THR A 95 25.94 -7.24 0.44
C THR A 95 25.36 -6.27 1.49
N HIS A 96 26.08 -6.10 2.60
CA HIS A 96 25.71 -5.18 3.67
C HIS A 96 26.89 -4.26 4.04
N PRO A 97 26.80 -2.93 3.79
CA PRO A 97 25.68 -2.24 3.15
C PRO A 97 25.56 -2.62 1.66
N PRO A 98 24.35 -2.55 1.06
CA PRO A 98 24.15 -2.90 -0.34
C PRO A 98 24.93 -1.94 -1.26
N GLN A 99 25.53 -2.50 -2.31
CA GLN A 99 26.36 -1.77 -3.26
C GLN A 99 25.61 -1.53 -4.58
N GLN A 100 25.59 -0.27 -5.03
CA GLN A 100 25.02 0.10 -6.33
C GLN A 100 25.79 -0.59 -7.47
N GLY A 101 25.06 -1.09 -8.46
CA GLY A 101 25.60 -1.84 -9.59
C GLY A 101 25.87 -3.33 -9.29
N VAL A 102 25.78 -3.75 -8.02
CA VAL A 102 25.90 -5.16 -7.61
C VAL A 102 24.55 -5.66 -7.07
N ASP A 103 24.05 -5.03 -6.01
CA ASP A 103 22.82 -5.47 -5.31
C ASP A 103 21.56 -4.75 -5.82
N TYR A 104 21.73 -3.58 -6.46
CA TYR A 104 20.64 -2.80 -7.04
C TYR A 104 21.13 -1.94 -8.22
N PRO A 105 20.29 -1.67 -9.22
CA PRO A 105 20.69 -0.88 -10.38
C PRO A 105 20.88 0.60 -10.00
N GLN A 106 21.70 1.31 -10.78
CA GLN A 106 21.75 2.76 -10.71
C GLN A 106 20.46 3.34 -11.31
N ASN A 107 19.71 4.09 -10.51
CA ASN A 107 18.48 4.74 -10.95
C ASN A 107 18.79 6.08 -11.63
N GLN A 108 18.51 6.18 -12.94
CA GLN A 108 18.79 7.38 -13.70
C GLN A 108 17.78 8.49 -13.41
N MET A 109 18.25 9.74 -13.34
CA MET A 109 17.38 10.92 -13.33
C MET A 109 17.09 11.38 -14.76
N ILE A 110 15.83 11.32 -15.16
CA ILE A 110 15.34 11.76 -16.46
C ILE A 110 15.02 13.26 -16.39
N ALA A 111 15.57 14.03 -17.33
CA ALA A 111 15.25 15.44 -17.46
C ALA A 111 13.90 15.64 -18.16
N MET A 112 13.00 16.34 -17.48
CA MET A 112 11.71 16.76 -18.01
C MET A 112 11.80 18.23 -18.43
N PRO A 113 11.59 18.57 -19.71
CA PRO A 113 11.67 19.94 -20.18
C PRO A 113 10.53 20.79 -19.60
N ALA A 114 10.68 22.12 -19.67
CA ALA A 114 9.59 23.03 -19.38
C ALA A 114 8.46 22.82 -20.39
N GLY A 115 7.20 22.90 -19.95
CA GLY A 115 6.07 22.68 -20.83
C GLY A 115 4.76 23.16 -20.25
N ASP A 116 3.79 23.40 -21.13
CA ASP A 116 2.40 23.59 -20.74
C ASP A 116 1.77 22.21 -20.60
N LEU A 117 1.09 22.00 -19.48
CA LEU A 117 0.45 20.74 -19.17
C LEU A 117 -1.00 20.99 -18.78
N THR A 118 -1.87 20.10 -19.24
CA THR A 118 -3.28 20.08 -18.89
C THR A 118 -3.56 18.84 -18.07
N LEU A 119 -4.02 19.04 -16.84
CA LEU A 119 -4.49 18.00 -15.94
C LEU A 119 -6.01 17.86 -16.02
N GLY A 120 -6.49 16.68 -15.67
CA GLY A 120 -7.91 16.39 -15.53
C GLY A 120 -8.46 15.59 -16.70
N LYS A 121 -9.48 14.80 -16.38
CA LYS A 121 -10.20 13.92 -17.28
C LYS A 121 -11.34 14.70 -17.93
N PRO A 122 -11.49 14.66 -19.26
CA PRO A 122 -12.59 15.33 -19.93
C PRO A 122 -13.93 14.65 -19.58
N GLN A 123 -15.02 15.40 -19.71
CA GLN A 123 -16.35 14.96 -19.27
C GLN A 123 -16.87 13.75 -20.08
N ASP A 124 -16.44 13.62 -21.32
CA ASP A 124 -16.80 12.55 -22.27
C ASP A 124 -15.81 11.37 -22.26
N TRP A 125 -14.91 11.30 -21.28
CA TRP A 125 -13.93 10.23 -21.20
C TRP A 125 -14.61 8.85 -21.03
N PRO A 126 -14.19 7.83 -21.81
CA PRO A 126 -14.95 6.57 -21.95
C PRO A 126 -14.70 5.56 -20.82
N SER A 127 -14.59 6.01 -19.56
CA SER A 127 -14.44 5.14 -18.39
C SER A 127 -14.89 5.81 -17.10
N PHE A 128 -15.11 5.03 -16.04
CA PHE A 128 -15.34 5.57 -14.69
C PHE A 128 -14.16 6.43 -14.21
N GLY A 129 -14.44 7.46 -13.40
CA GLY A 129 -13.46 8.25 -12.66
C GLY A 129 -14.11 8.87 -11.42
N TRP A 130 -13.31 9.20 -10.41
CA TRP A 130 -13.76 9.96 -9.24
C TRP A 130 -14.03 11.42 -9.62
N ASP A 131 -14.91 12.09 -8.89
CA ASP A 131 -15.29 13.49 -9.11
C ASP A 131 -14.06 14.43 -9.20
N ASN A 132 -13.05 14.19 -8.37
CA ASN A 132 -11.79 14.94 -8.34
C ASN A 132 -10.87 14.73 -9.55
N GLU A 133 -11.16 13.75 -10.41
CA GLU A 133 -10.38 13.50 -11.62
C GLU A 133 -10.87 14.36 -12.79
N TYR A 134 -12.13 14.80 -12.77
CA TYR A 134 -12.73 15.52 -13.90
C TYR A 134 -12.46 17.02 -13.87
N GLY A 135 -12.67 17.62 -15.03
CA GLY A 135 -12.42 19.03 -15.28
C GLY A 135 -11.07 19.22 -15.94
N GLN A 136 -10.64 20.49 -16.02
CA GLN A 136 -9.42 20.85 -16.72
C GLN A 136 -8.66 21.89 -15.92
N ARG A 137 -7.36 21.63 -15.72
CA ARG A 137 -6.43 22.61 -15.15
C ARG A 137 -5.17 22.69 -16.01
N SER A 138 -4.99 23.83 -16.65
CA SER A 138 -3.77 24.12 -17.41
C SER A 138 -2.76 24.88 -16.56
N LEU A 139 -1.49 24.45 -16.61
CA LEU A 139 -0.38 25.08 -15.90
C LEU A 139 0.91 24.99 -16.71
N ARG A 140 1.78 25.99 -16.54
CA ARG A 140 3.16 25.95 -17.02
C ARG A 140 4.06 25.30 -15.98
N VAL A 141 4.72 24.21 -16.34
CA VAL A 141 5.67 23.49 -15.48
C VAL A 141 7.09 23.89 -15.85
N ARG A 142 7.90 24.21 -14.83
CA ARG A 142 9.34 24.48 -14.98
C ARG A 142 10.10 23.18 -15.26
N PRO A 143 11.29 23.23 -15.90
CA PRO A 143 12.05 22.01 -16.12
C PRO A 143 12.45 21.39 -14.78
N PHE A 144 12.38 20.06 -14.70
CA PHE A 144 12.73 19.30 -13.50
C PHE A 144 13.36 17.96 -13.88
N ARG A 145 13.78 17.18 -12.87
CA ARG A 145 14.24 15.80 -13.07
C ARG A 145 13.41 14.85 -12.23
N ALA A 146 13.07 13.69 -12.77
CA ALA A 146 12.40 12.61 -12.05
C ALA A 146 13.23 11.33 -12.18
N SER A 147 13.22 10.47 -11.16
CA SER A 147 13.85 9.16 -11.26
C SER A 147 13.12 8.29 -12.28
N GLN A 148 13.86 7.50 -13.05
CA GLN A 148 13.31 6.56 -14.02
C GLN A 148 12.50 5.45 -13.33
N TYR A 149 12.99 4.98 -12.19
CA TYR A 149 12.34 3.95 -11.37
C TYR A 149 12.00 4.48 -9.98
N LEU A 150 11.19 3.71 -9.24
CA LEU A 150 11.00 3.93 -7.80
C LEU A 150 12.30 3.66 -7.04
N VAL A 151 12.45 4.31 -5.90
CA VAL A 151 13.61 4.13 -5.02
C VAL A 151 13.60 2.71 -4.46
N SER A 152 14.72 2.01 -4.63
CA SER A 152 14.93 0.65 -4.14
C SER A 152 15.28 0.62 -2.64
N ASN A 153 15.08 -0.54 -2.01
CA ASN A 153 15.57 -0.77 -0.64
C ASN A 153 17.09 -0.61 -0.54
N GLY A 154 17.84 -0.92 -1.60
CA GLY A 154 19.29 -0.75 -1.66
C GLY A 154 19.70 0.71 -1.55
N GLU A 155 19.07 1.59 -2.33
CA GLU A 155 19.29 3.04 -2.28
C GLU A 155 18.95 3.61 -0.89
N LEU A 156 17.80 3.22 -0.32
CA LEU A 156 17.39 3.65 1.02
C LEU A 156 18.40 3.23 2.10
N ASN A 157 18.85 1.97 2.09
CA ASN A 157 19.79 1.45 3.07
C ASN A 157 21.19 2.05 2.93
N CYS A 158 21.66 2.26 1.69
CA CYS A 158 22.92 2.95 1.43
C CYS A 158 22.90 4.37 2.01
N GLU A 159 21.81 5.13 1.78
CA GLU A 159 21.64 6.44 2.39
C GLU A 159 21.63 6.42 3.92
N LEU A 160 20.91 5.46 4.52
CA LEU A 160 20.86 5.33 5.99
C LEU A 160 22.23 4.98 6.57
N ALA A 161 22.99 4.10 5.91
CA ALA A 161 24.35 3.76 6.30
C ALA A 161 25.29 4.98 6.20
N LEU A 162 25.22 5.74 5.11
CA LEU A 162 25.99 6.98 4.92
C LEU A 162 25.61 8.03 5.96
N LYS A 163 24.32 8.23 6.25
CA LYS A 163 23.85 9.16 7.28
C LYS A 163 24.32 8.74 8.67
N SER A 164 24.26 7.45 9.00
CA SER A 164 24.82 6.89 10.24
C SER A 164 26.32 7.15 10.37
N LEU A 165 27.09 6.92 9.29
CA LEU A 165 28.53 7.21 9.23
C LEU A 165 28.83 8.72 9.37
N THR A 166 28.03 9.60 8.76
CA THR A 166 28.17 11.05 8.95
C THR A 166 27.76 11.54 10.34
N CYS A 167 26.80 10.88 11.00
CA CYS A 167 26.43 11.13 12.40
C CYS A 167 27.51 10.63 13.38
N LEU A 168 28.15 9.50 13.08
CA LEU A 168 29.33 9.00 13.79
C LEU A 168 30.57 9.88 13.56
N GLY A 169 30.64 10.59 12.42
CA GLY A 169 31.72 11.51 12.07
C GLY A 169 31.77 12.84 12.84
N ARG A 170 30.86 13.10 13.79
CA ARG A 170 30.91 14.27 14.69
C ARG A 170 31.21 13.92 16.16
N GLY A 171 31.77 12.75 16.45
CA GLY A 171 32.20 12.42 17.81
C GLY A 171 33.18 11.26 17.90
N LEU A 172 34.49 11.58 17.87
CA LEU A 172 35.66 10.81 18.32
C LEU A 172 35.91 9.41 17.74
N PRO A 173 37.19 9.02 17.55
CA PRO A 173 37.53 7.69 17.06
C PRO A 173 37.40 6.69 18.21
N MET A 174 36.46 5.74 18.12
CA MET A 174 36.55 4.50 18.88
C MET A 174 36.65 3.35 17.89
N ALA A 175 37.87 2.88 17.69
CA ALA A 175 38.16 1.67 16.94
C ALA A 175 37.49 0.49 17.66
N ILE A 176 36.41 -0.04 17.10
CA ILE A 176 35.89 -1.36 17.47
C ILE A 176 36.50 -2.35 16.50
N THR A 177 37.68 -2.87 16.87
CA THR A 177 38.29 -4.02 16.22
C THR A 177 37.45 -5.26 16.53
N MET A 178 36.55 -5.66 15.63
CA MET A 178 35.89 -6.97 15.74
C MET A 178 36.91 -8.05 15.34
N LYS A 179 37.58 -8.65 16.34
CA LYS A 179 38.34 -9.89 16.11
C LYS A 179 37.36 -11.06 15.98
N PRO A 180 37.50 -11.94 14.96
CA PRO A 180 36.70 -13.15 14.88
C PRO A 180 37.17 -14.15 15.95
N LYS A 181 36.23 -14.66 16.76
CA LYS A 181 36.49 -15.75 17.71
C LYS A 181 36.21 -17.09 17.00
N PRO A 182 37.09 -18.10 17.09
CA PRO A 182 36.87 -19.37 16.43
C PRO A 182 35.77 -20.18 17.14
N ILE A 183 34.98 -20.88 16.33
CA ILE A 183 33.91 -21.79 16.77
C ILE A 183 34.56 -23.08 17.27
N VAL A 184 34.34 -23.42 18.55
CA VAL A 184 34.66 -24.74 19.11
C VAL A 184 33.34 -25.44 19.44
N HIS A 185 33.21 -26.67 18.94
CA HIS A 185 32.06 -27.56 19.11
C HIS A 185 31.76 -27.88 20.58
N GLY A 186 30.48 -27.86 20.96
CA GLY A 186 30.00 -28.39 22.24
C GLY A 186 28.54 -28.02 22.50
N VAL A 187 27.64 -28.98 22.37
CA VAL A 187 26.21 -28.97 22.75
C VAL A 187 26.05 -30.00 23.88
N PRO A 188 25.03 -29.99 24.78
CA PRO A 188 23.98 -28.99 25.10
C PRO A 188 23.90 -28.63 26.61
N SER A 189 23.13 -27.58 26.97
CA SER A 189 21.97 -27.68 27.89
C SER A 189 21.57 -26.34 28.53
N LYS A 190 20.31 -25.97 28.25
CA LYS A 190 19.28 -25.28 29.06
C LYS A 190 19.58 -23.93 29.75
N LYS A 191 18.66 -23.00 29.44
CA LYS A 191 18.31 -21.68 30.02
C LYS A 191 19.07 -20.48 29.45
N GLY A 192 18.43 -19.79 28.50
CA GLY A 192 18.84 -18.45 28.06
C GLY A 192 17.87 -17.38 28.58
N PRO A 193 18.36 -16.19 28.98
CA PRO A 193 17.54 -15.00 29.06
C PRO A 193 17.46 -14.35 27.67
N HIS A 194 16.25 -13.98 27.27
CA HIS A 194 15.97 -13.28 26.02
C HIS A 194 16.51 -11.85 26.07
N CYS A 195 17.38 -11.47 25.12
CA CYS A 195 17.70 -10.08 24.83
C CYS A 195 17.00 -9.69 23.53
N HIS A 196 15.83 -9.03 23.65
CA HIS A 196 15.17 -8.37 22.53
C HIS A 196 15.59 -6.91 22.52
N THR A 197 16.41 -6.50 21.56
CA THR A 197 16.58 -5.09 21.21
C THR A 197 15.73 -4.81 19.97
N ALA A 198 14.44 -4.57 20.18
CA ALA A 198 13.55 -4.05 19.16
C ALA A 198 13.59 -2.52 19.21
N LEU A 199 14.21 -1.88 18.21
CA LEU A 199 13.99 -0.46 17.94
C LEU A 199 12.55 -0.30 17.42
N SER A 200 11.63 -0.01 18.35
CA SER A 200 10.25 0.35 18.06
C SER A 200 10.18 1.81 17.62
N LEU A 201 10.30 2.07 16.32
CA LEU A 201 9.83 3.32 15.71
C LEU A 201 8.35 3.15 15.39
N ARG A 202 7.46 3.62 16.28
CA ARG A 202 6.02 3.73 15.99
C ARG A 202 5.73 5.09 15.37
N PRO A 203 5.22 5.17 14.13
CA PRO A 203 4.52 6.36 13.67
C PRO A 203 3.11 6.35 14.29
N ASN A 204 2.78 7.38 15.06
CA ASN A 204 1.40 7.68 15.44
C ASN A 204 0.67 8.15 14.16
N ILE A 205 -0.13 7.28 13.55
CA ILE A 205 -1.06 7.67 12.47
C ILE A 205 -2.49 7.43 12.98
N THR A 206 -3.22 8.53 13.02
CA THR A 206 -4.59 8.68 13.50
C THR A 206 -5.55 7.85 12.66
N GLU A 207 -6.42 7.10 13.34
CA GLU A 207 -7.54 6.31 12.79
C GLU A 207 -8.41 7.13 11.81
N CYS A 208 -8.59 6.65 10.58
CA CYS A 208 -9.66 7.12 9.70
C CYS A 208 -10.83 6.13 9.79
N ALA A 209 -11.70 6.33 10.76
CA ALA A 209 -12.96 5.62 10.87
C ALA A 209 -13.94 6.18 9.83
N ILE A 210 -14.32 5.40 8.82
CA ILE A 210 -15.45 5.75 7.95
C ILE A 210 -16.71 5.19 8.61
N ASN A 211 -17.48 6.09 9.23
CA ASN A 211 -18.83 5.84 9.70
C ASN A 211 -19.75 5.65 8.48
N LEU A 212 -20.19 4.42 8.22
CA LEU A 212 -21.39 4.21 7.42
C LEU A 212 -22.59 4.43 8.34
N ALA A 213 -23.11 5.67 8.37
CA ALA A 213 -24.33 6.00 9.07
C ALA A 213 -25.51 5.29 8.37
N LEU A 214 -25.90 4.13 8.89
CA LEU A 214 -27.20 3.54 8.62
C LEU A 214 -28.25 4.33 9.40
N THR A 215 -28.62 5.51 8.91
CA THR A 215 -29.87 6.15 9.34
C THR A 215 -31.01 5.45 8.64
N LYS A 216 -31.58 4.42 9.29
CA LYS A 216 -32.99 4.11 9.07
C LYS A 216 -33.79 5.31 9.57
N GLN A 217 -34.34 6.10 8.68
CA GLN A 217 -35.51 6.91 9.02
C GLN A 217 -36.75 6.22 8.47
N PRO A 218 -37.78 6.00 9.29
CA PRO A 218 -39.10 5.64 8.82
C PRO A 218 -39.90 6.90 8.50
N VAL A 219 -40.39 7.03 7.27
CA VAL A 219 -41.81 7.28 6.92
C VAL A 219 -42.01 6.72 5.51
#